data_AF-A0A847VPM6-F1
#
_entry.id   AF-A0A847VPM6-F1
#
_cell.length_a   1.000
_cell.length_b   1.000
_cell.length_c   1.000
_cell.angle_alpha   90.00
_cell.angle_beta   90.00
_cell.angle_gamma   90.00
#
_symmetry.space_group_name_H-M   'P 1'
#
loop_
_entity.id
_entity.type
_entity.pdbx_description
1 polymer ?
#
loop_
_entity_poly.entity_id
_entity_poly.type
_entity_poly.pdbx_seq_one_letter_code
_entity_poly.pdbx_strand_id
1 'polypeptide(L)'
;MNKKKTTTIIVSLSIILLLIILAIIFLPDKNKAKKNGELEYATDFIPEMLSTTEKQEMGIPAETQIQVMSRDESGEVTVYKIIRDESDIVNPAKVEPLIPQNLEETSQ
;
A
#
# COMPACT_ATOMS: atom_id res chain seq x y z
N MET A 1 37.47 -38.87 15.55
CA MET A 1 37.16 -37.86 14.53
C MET A 1 38.46 -37.21 14.08
N ASN A 2 38.88 -37.41 12.82
CA ASN A 2 40.20 -36.95 12.38
C ASN A 2 40.22 -35.43 12.27
N LYS A 3 41.03 -34.76 13.10
CA LYS A 3 41.09 -33.29 13.21
C LYS A 3 41.19 -32.58 11.85
N LYS A 4 41.91 -33.18 10.89
CA LYS A 4 42.04 -32.70 9.51
C LYS A 4 40.72 -32.69 8.72
N LYS A 5 39.86 -33.71 8.90
CA LYS A 5 38.55 -33.80 8.22
C LYS A 5 37.55 -32.81 8.80
N THR A 6 37.60 -32.57 10.11
CA THR A 6 36.73 -31.60 10.79
C THR A 6 37.05 -30.16 10.37
N THR A 7 38.33 -29.80 10.23
CA THR A 7 38.74 -28.47 9.75
C THR A 7 38.26 -28.20 8.32
N THR A 8 38.37 -29.18 7.40
CA THR A 8 37.88 -29.00 6.02
C THR A 8 36.37 -28.77 5.96
N ILE A 9 35.59 -29.48 6.78
CA ILE A 9 34.14 -29.33 6.85
C ILE A 9 33.75 -27.94 7.39
N ILE A 10 34.46 -27.43 8.40
CA ILE A 10 34.18 -26.11 8.99
C ILE A 10 34.50 -24.99 7.98
N VAL A 11 35.61 -25.10 7.25
CA VAL A 11 35.99 -24.11 6.22
C VAL A 11 34.98 -24.12 5.08
N SER A 12 34.55 -25.30 4.59
CA SER A 12 33.55 -25.37 3.53
C SER A 12 32.20 -24.81 3.98
N LEU A 13 31.80 -25.06 5.23
CA LEU A 13 30.56 -24.52 5.79
C LEU A 13 30.60 -22.99 5.91
N SER A 14 31.76 -22.43 6.29
CA SER A 14 31.94 -20.98 6.42
C SER A 14 31.85 -20.26 5.07
N ILE A 15 32.40 -20.88 4.01
CA ILE A 15 32.30 -20.34 2.64
C ILE A 15 30.87 -20.36 2.13
N ILE A 16 30.12 -21.44 2.39
CA ILE A 16 28.71 -21.55 2.02
C ILE A 16 27.88 -20.48 2.74
N LEU A 17 28.13 -20.26 4.03
CA LEU A 17 27.44 -19.23 4.82
C LEU A 17 27.70 -17.82 4.28
N LEU A 18 28.95 -17.51 3.88
CA LEU A 18 29.31 -16.22 3.29
C LEU A 18 28.57 -15.97 1.97
N LEU A 19 28.43 -16.99 1.11
CA LEU A 19 27.72 -16.87 -0.16
C LEU A 19 26.22 -16.60 0.04
N ILE A 20 25.59 -17.19 1.07
CA ILE A 20 24.18 -16.95 1.38
C ILE A 20 23.97 -15.49 1.82
N ILE A 21 24.87 -14.95 2.65
CA ILE A 21 24.78 -13.55 3.11
C ILE A 21 24.93 -12.58 1.92
N LEU A 22 25.89 -12.84 1.03
CA LEU A 22 26.05 -12.05 -0.19
C LEU A 22 24.81 -12.13 -1.08
N ALA A 23 24.20 -13.31 -1.22
CA ALA A 23 22.96 -13.46 -1.98
C ALA A 23 21.82 -12.62 -1.38
N ILE A 24 21.68 -12.58 -0.05
CA ILE A 24 20.65 -11.77 0.62
C ILE A 24 20.87 -10.26 0.39
N ILE A 25 22.12 -9.78 0.47
CA ILE A 25 22.46 -8.37 0.24
C ILE A 25 22.23 -7.95 -1.22
N PHE A 26 22.52 -8.86 -2.17
CA PHE A 26 22.36 -8.59 -3.61
C PHE A 26 20.98 -8.91 -4.16
N LEU A 27 20.04 -9.44 -3.35
CA LEU A 27 18.67 -9.60 -3.79
C LEU A 27 18.06 -8.20 -4.02
N PRO A 28 17.60 -7.89 -5.23
CA PRO A 28 16.93 -6.63 -5.49
C PRO A 28 15.71 -6.54 -4.59
N ASP A 29 15.60 -5.41 -3.89
CA ASP A 29 14.56 -5.14 -2.92
C ASP A 29 13.20 -5.17 -3.63
N LYS A 30 12.52 -6.33 -3.54
CA LYS A 30 11.20 -6.54 -4.15
C LYS A 30 10.11 -5.72 -3.47
N ASN A 31 10.44 -5.00 -2.39
CA ASN A 31 9.53 -4.09 -1.71
C ASN A 31 9.56 -2.66 -2.26
N LYS A 32 10.33 -2.40 -3.33
CA LYS A 32 10.09 -1.22 -4.18
C LYS A 32 8.91 -1.50 -5.10
N ALA A 33 7.73 -1.63 -4.50
CA ALA A 33 6.47 -1.57 -5.21
C ALA A 33 6.47 -0.26 -6.01
N LYS A 34 6.26 -0.42 -7.31
CA LYS A 34 6.20 0.62 -8.32
C LYS A 34 5.30 1.77 -7.83
N LYS A 35 5.87 2.93 -7.51
CA LYS A 35 5.14 4.21 -7.70
C LYS A 35 5.22 4.56 -9.18
N ASN A 36 4.42 3.91 -10.01
CA ASN A 36 4.13 4.35 -11.37
C ASN A 36 2.72 3.88 -11.71
N GLY A 37 1.83 4.83 -12.00
CA GLY A 37 0.39 4.65 -12.20
C GLY A 37 0.02 3.66 -13.31
N GLU A 38 0.00 2.39 -12.96
CA GLU A 38 -0.68 1.32 -13.68
C GLU A 38 -2.03 1.13 -12.97
N LEU A 39 -3.12 1.53 -13.62
CA LEU A 39 -4.49 1.24 -13.18
C LEU A 39 -4.70 -0.28 -13.27
N GLU A 40 -4.45 -0.97 -12.16
CA GLU A 40 -4.75 -2.38 -11.99
C GLU A 40 -6.28 -2.54 -11.86
N TYR A 41 -6.93 -2.94 -12.94
CA TYR A 41 -8.36 -3.19 -12.94
C TYR A 41 -8.70 -4.43 -12.09
N ALA A 42 -9.52 -4.20 -11.07
CA ALA A 42 -10.32 -5.16 -10.30
C ALA A 42 -9.53 -6.20 -9.47
N THR A 43 -8.76 -5.72 -8.50
CA THR A 43 -8.66 -6.39 -7.20
C THR A 43 -9.83 -5.95 -6.33
N ASP A 44 -10.31 -6.83 -5.44
CA ASP A 44 -11.42 -6.53 -4.53
C ASP A 44 -11.18 -5.21 -3.79
N PHE A 45 -12.01 -4.20 -4.08
CA PHE A 45 -11.91 -2.90 -3.42
C PHE A 45 -12.32 -3.05 -1.95
N ILE A 46 -11.33 -2.99 -1.05
CA ILE A 46 -11.56 -2.92 0.39
C ILE A 46 -11.36 -1.46 0.81
N PRO A 47 -12.43 -0.74 1.18
CA PRO A 47 -12.31 0.65 1.63
C PRO A 47 -11.45 0.74 2.89
N GLU A 48 -10.50 1.66 2.90
CA GLU A 48 -9.74 1.98 4.11
C GLU A 48 -10.65 2.73 5.09
N MET A 49 -10.86 2.15 6.27
CA MET A 49 -11.66 2.77 7.32
C MET A 49 -10.77 3.46 8.34
N LEU A 50 -11.26 4.60 8.85
CA LEU A 50 -10.59 5.32 9.93
C LEU A 50 -10.54 4.44 11.18
N SER A 51 -9.36 4.32 11.78
CA SER A 51 -9.17 3.50 12.98
C SER A 51 -9.83 4.12 14.21
N THR A 52 -10.08 3.30 15.24
CA THR A 52 -10.65 3.78 16.51
C THR A 52 -9.74 4.81 17.19
N THR A 53 -8.42 4.64 17.10
CA THR A 53 -7.44 5.57 17.67
C THR A 53 -7.51 6.93 16.98
N GLU A 54 -7.48 6.95 15.63
CA GLU A 54 -7.61 8.18 14.86
C GLU A 54 -8.94 8.88 15.15
N LYS A 55 -10.05 8.14 15.26
CA LYS A 55 -11.35 8.72 15.66
C LYS A 55 -11.28 9.37 17.03
N GLN A 56 -10.64 8.72 18.00
CA GLN A 56 -10.50 9.26 19.35
C GLN A 56 -9.66 10.55 19.36
N GLU A 57 -8.55 10.58 18.63
CA GLU A 57 -7.69 11.76 18.49
C GLU A 57 -8.43 12.93 17.84
N MET A 58 -9.34 12.64 16.89
CA MET A 58 -10.17 13.63 16.20
C MET A 58 -11.45 14.00 16.96
N GLY A 59 -11.73 13.40 18.11
CA GLY A 59 -12.97 13.63 18.88
C GLY A 59 -14.23 13.09 18.20
N ILE A 60 -14.09 12.09 17.33
CA ILE A 60 -15.16 11.45 16.58
C ILE A 60 -15.70 10.25 17.39
N PRO A 61 -17.03 10.08 17.51
CA PRO A 61 -17.61 8.91 18.16
C PRO A 61 -17.20 7.60 17.47
N ALA A 62 -16.89 6.57 18.26
CA ALA A 62 -16.32 5.31 17.78
C ALA A 62 -17.26 4.55 16.81
N GLU A 63 -18.57 4.69 17.00
CA GLU A 63 -19.64 4.12 16.19
C GLU A 63 -19.75 4.74 14.79
N THR A 64 -19.15 5.90 14.57
CA THR A 64 -19.19 6.58 13.27
C THR A 64 -18.38 5.80 12.26
N GLN A 65 -18.99 5.38 11.15
CA GLN A 65 -18.26 4.76 10.04
C GLN A 65 -17.66 5.86 9.18
N ILE A 66 -16.34 5.80 8.95
CA ILE A 66 -15.61 6.82 8.18
C ILE A 66 -14.64 6.10 7.27
N GLN A 67 -14.73 6.40 5.98
CA GLN A 67 -13.78 5.97 4.96
C GLN A 67 -12.70 7.04 4.79
N VAL A 68 -11.45 6.60 4.76
CA VAL A 68 -10.30 7.42 4.38
C VAL A 68 -10.25 7.50 2.86
N MET A 69 -10.27 8.73 2.33
CA MET A 69 -10.23 9.00 0.89
C MET A 69 -8.83 9.38 0.42
N SER A 70 -8.04 10.03 1.28
CA SER A 70 -6.67 10.42 1.00
C SER A 70 -5.87 10.65 2.27
N ARG A 71 -4.56 10.40 2.19
CA ARG A 71 -3.56 10.73 3.20
C ARG A 71 -2.45 11.56 2.57
N ASP A 72 -1.79 12.37 3.38
CA ASP A 72 -0.58 13.07 2.95
C ASP A 72 0.67 12.17 2.99
N GLU A 73 1.84 12.76 2.73
CA GLU A 73 3.12 12.04 2.72
C GLU A 73 3.57 11.57 4.12
N SER A 74 3.07 12.19 5.18
CA SER A 74 3.26 11.78 6.58
C SER A 74 2.30 10.66 7.01
N GLY A 75 1.25 10.40 6.23
CA GLY A 75 0.21 9.43 6.56
C GLY A 75 -0.97 10.03 7.34
N GLU A 76 -1.06 11.35 7.48
CA GLU A 76 -2.22 12.01 8.10
C GLU A 76 -3.41 12.02 7.14
N VAL A 77 -4.62 11.81 7.66
CA VAL A 77 -5.85 11.83 6.85
C VAL A 77 -6.19 13.25 6.44
N THR A 78 -6.14 13.52 5.14
CA THR A 78 -6.45 14.85 4.57
C THR A 78 -7.87 14.92 4.01
N VAL A 79 -8.40 13.79 3.55
CA VAL A 79 -9.76 13.69 3.01
C VAL A 79 -10.43 12.43 3.55
N TYR A 80 -11.63 12.58 4.09
CA TYR A 80 -12.44 11.48 4.59
C TYR A 80 -13.91 11.63 4.18
N LYS A 81 -14.64 10.53 4.17
CA LYS A 81 -16.09 10.51 3.99
C LYS A 81 -16.75 9.79 5.16
N ILE A 82 -17.74 10.45 5.77
CA ILE A 82 -18.61 9.82 6.76
C ILE A 82 -19.61 8.93 6.01
N ILE A 83 -19.68 7.67 6.40
CA ILE A 83 -20.58 6.67 5.83
C ILE A 83 -21.85 6.63 6.69
N ARG A 84 -23.00 6.94 6.09
CA ARG A 84 -24.31 6.76 6.74
C ARG A 84 -24.95 5.45 6.36
N ASP A 85 -24.67 4.97 5.15
CA ASP A 85 -25.17 3.72 4.59
C ASP A 85 -24.14 3.10 3.62
N GLU A 86 -24.33 1.85 3.21
CA GLU A 86 -23.38 1.16 2.33
C GLU A 86 -23.23 1.82 0.95
N SER A 87 -24.21 2.60 0.49
CA SER A 87 -24.13 3.32 -0.79
C SER A 87 -23.22 4.54 -0.72
N ASP A 88 -22.90 5.01 0.48
CA ASP A 88 -21.94 6.08 0.69
C ASP A 88 -20.49 5.66 0.45
N ILE A 89 -20.19 4.37 0.42
CA ILE A 89 -18.81 3.89 0.22
C ILE A 89 -18.35 4.24 -1.20
N VAL A 90 -17.31 5.07 -1.29
CA VAL A 90 -16.78 5.53 -2.58
C VAL A 90 -15.69 4.58 -3.04
N ASN A 91 -15.91 3.92 -4.18
CA ASN A 91 -14.86 3.19 -4.87
C ASN A 91 -14.26 4.09 -5.97
N PRO A 92 -13.01 4.58 -5.81
CA PRO A 92 -12.39 5.47 -6.78
C PRO A 92 -12.23 4.83 -8.17
N ALA A 93 -12.16 3.49 -8.27
CA ALA A 93 -12.10 2.79 -9.54
C ALA A 93 -13.45 2.74 -10.30
N LYS A 94 -14.56 3.12 -9.65
CA LYS A 94 -15.90 3.17 -10.25
C LYS A 94 -16.39 4.60 -10.51
N VAL A 95 -15.59 5.62 -10.20
CA VAL A 95 -15.96 7.01 -10.46
C VAL A 95 -15.55 7.37 -11.89
N GLU A 96 -16.54 7.50 -12.78
CA GLU A 96 -16.29 7.99 -14.13
C GLU A 96 -16.02 9.51 -14.11
N PRO A 97 -15.02 10.01 -14.86
CA PRO A 97 -14.80 11.44 -15.00
C PRO A 97 -16.02 12.10 -15.64
N LEU A 98 -16.53 13.17 -15.01
CA LEU A 98 -17.55 14.01 -15.64
C LEU A 98 -16.87 14.80 -16.77
N ILE A 99 -17.12 14.41 -18.02
CA ILE A 99 -16.76 15.22 -19.18
C ILE A 99 -17.83 16.31 -19.33
N PRO A 100 -17.51 17.60 -19.14
CA PRO A 100 -18.50 18.67 -19.29
C PRO A 100 -19.03 18.69 -20.74
N GLN A 101 -20.34 18.52 -20.91
CA GLN A 101 -20.99 18.36 -22.22
C GLN A 101 -21.14 19.67 -23.03
N ASN A 102 -20.41 20.74 -22.73
CA ASN A 102 -20.67 22.02 -23.42
C ASN A 102 -19.40 22.85 -23.66
N LEU A 103 -18.71 22.58 -24.77
CA LEU A 103 -17.65 23.44 -25.33
C LEU A 103 -17.74 23.62 -26.86
N GLU A 104 -18.79 23.15 -27.54
CA GLU A 104 -18.88 23.22 -29.02
C GLU A 104 -19.97 24.15 -29.59
N GLU A 105 -20.66 24.96 -28.76
CA GLU A 105 -21.67 25.90 -29.28
C GLU A 105 -21.37 27.36 -28.90
N THR A 106 -20.27 27.92 -29.39
CA THR A 106 -20.19 29.37 -29.72
C THR A 106 -18.95 29.65 -30.57
N SER A 107 -19.05 29.40 -31.87
CA SER A 107 -18.27 30.09 -32.89
C SER A 107 -19.11 30.15 -34.16
N GLN A 108 -20.07 31.08 -34.15
CA GLN A 108 -20.66 31.66 -35.36
C GLN A 108 -20.24 33.13 -35.43
#